data_AF-A0A5P2X4D3-F1
#
_entry.id   AF-A0A5P2X4D3-F1
#
_cell.length_a   1.000
_cell.length_b   1.000
_cell.length_c   1.000
_cell.angle_alpha   90.00
_cell.angle_beta   90.00
_cell.angle_gamma   90.00
#
_symmetry.space_group_name_H-M   'P 1'
#
loop_
_entity.id
_entity.type
_entity.pdbx_description
1 polymer ?
#
loop_
_entity_poly.entity_id
_entity_poly.type
_entity_poly.pdbx_seq_one_letter_code
_entity_poly.pdbx_strand_id
1 'polypeptide(L)'
;MDGDRPVDLAALSTEYVKITVVAKAGGASLNLGAPPEFAFLADGTTPDTGDWHTGEWLAPHARILIGPEGGETTLTEGDYRVWIKFAGGTETPIHRTGTLTIY
;
A
#
# COMPACT_ATOMS: atom_id res chain seq x y z
N MET A 1 -4.91 19.92 -8.54
CA MET A 1 -3.67 19.25 -8.96
C MET A 1 -3.01 18.75 -7.69
N ASP A 2 -3.47 17.61 -7.17
CA ASP A 2 -2.83 16.99 -6.01
C ASP A 2 -1.71 16.12 -6.54
N GLY A 3 -0.49 16.66 -6.51
CA GLY A 3 0.71 15.92 -6.83
C GLY A 3 0.89 14.82 -5.80
N ASP A 4 1.02 13.59 -6.29
CA ASP A 4 1.55 12.44 -5.57
C ASP A 4 2.88 12.86 -4.93
N ARG A 5 2.83 13.34 -3.67
CA ARG A 5 4.03 13.75 -2.95
C ARG A 5 4.68 12.47 -2.42
N PRO A 6 5.98 12.25 -2.69
CA PRO A 6 6.70 11.16 -2.08
C PRO A 6 6.57 11.24 -0.55
N VAL A 7 6.45 10.07 0.07
CA VAL A 7 6.51 9.94 1.53
C VAL A 7 7.95 9.61 1.91
N ASP A 8 8.55 10.40 2.79
CA ASP A 8 9.88 10.17 3.33
C ASP A 8 9.77 9.56 4.74
N LEU A 9 10.47 8.46 4.99
CA LEU A 9 10.45 7.73 6.26
C LEU A 9 11.86 7.42 6.73
N ALA A 10 12.18 7.78 7.97
CA ALA A 10 13.45 7.37 8.57
C ALA A 10 13.45 5.85 8.80
N ALA A 11 14.54 5.14 8.49
CA ALA A 11 14.64 3.69 8.57
C ALA A 11 14.39 3.12 9.99
N LEU A 12 14.62 3.93 11.03
CA LEU A 12 14.37 3.57 12.43
C LEU A 12 12.95 3.95 12.91
N SER A 13 12.17 4.65 12.09
CA SER A 13 10.79 5.02 12.40
C SER A 13 9.85 3.87 12.06
N THR A 14 8.73 3.81 12.78
CA THR A 14 7.64 2.88 12.47
C THR A 14 6.36 3.67 12.24
N GLU A 15 5.87 3.67 11.00
CA GLU A 15 4.80 4.56 10.55
C GLU A 15 3.83 3.88 9.60
N TYR A 16 2.61 4.41 9.56
CA TYR A 16 1.58 3.92 8.66
C TYR A 16 1.74 4.53 7.27
N VAL A 17 1.96 3.68 6.26
CA VAL A 17 1.69 4.04 4.87
C VAL A 17 0.18 3.95 4.65
N LYS A 18 -0.41 5.01 4.09
CA LYS A 18 -1.86 5.12 3.86
C LYS A 18 -2.15 5.40 2.38
N ILE A 19 -3.07 4.63 1.81
CA ILE A 19 -3.56 4.82 0.43
C ILE A 19 -5.08 4.99 0.49
N THR A 20 -5.60 6.03 -0.14
CA THR A 20 -7.04 6.20 -0.30
C THR A 20 -7.55 5.29 -1.42
N VAL A 21 -8.48 4.38 -1.09
CA VAL A 21 -9.11 3.49 -2.07
C VAL A 21 -10.58 3.85 -2.21
N VAL A 22 -10.98 4.25 -3.40
CA VAL A 22 -12.38 4.53 -3.73
C VAL A 22 -12.86 3.49 -4.72
N ALA A 23 -13.34 2.35 -4.22
CA ALA A 23 -13.92 1.28 -5.04
C ALA A 23 -15.44 1.50 -5.22
N LYS A 24 -15.89 1.59 -6.47
CA LYS A 24 -17.31 1.68 -6.82
C LYS A 24 -17.68 0.62 -7.86
N ALA A 25 -18.82 -0.04 -7.67
CA ALA A 25 -19.43 -0.94 -8.65
C ALA A 25 -20.86 -0.47 -8.93
N GLY A 26 -21.19 -0.21 -10.21
CA GLY A 26 -22.53 0.29 -10.58
C GLY A 26 -22.96 1.59 -9.88
N GLY A 27 -22.01 2.40 -9.41
CA GLY A 27 -22.27 3.63 -8.65
C GLY A 27 -22.36 3.49 -7.13
N ALA A 28 -22.41 2.27 -6.60
CA ALA A 28 -22.39 1.99 -5.15
C ALA A 28 -20.97 1.70 -4.66
N SER A 29 -20.65 2.11 -3.43
CA SER A 29 -19.39 1.73 -2.78
C SER A 29 -19.35 0.23 -2.54
N LEU A 30 -18.23 -0.40 -2.88
CA LEU A 30 -18.05 -1.82 -2.70
C LEU A 30 -17.61 -2.14 -1.27
N ASN A 31 -18.16 -3.20 -0.68
CA ASN A 31 -17.66 -3.71 0.60
C ASN A 31 -16.41 -4.55 0.35
N LEU A 32 -15.25 -4.01 0.73
CA LEU A 32 -13.95 -4.69 0.62
C LEU A 32 -13.77 -5.58 1.86
N GLY A 33 -14.29 -6.80 1.79
CA GLY A 33 -14.35 -7.71 2.94
C GLY A 33 -13.02 -8.38 3.31
N ALA A 34 -12.12 -8.55 2.35
CA ALA A 34 -10.77 -9.06 2.60
C ALA A 34 -9.82 -7.89 2.90
N PRO A 35 -8.84 -8.06 3.80
CA PRO A 35 -7.79 -7.06 4.01
C PRO A 35 -7.08 -6.67 2.71
N PRO A 36 -6.64 -5.40 2.57
CA PRO A 36 -5.80 -5.01 1.45
C PRO A 36 -4.41 -5.61 1.58
N GLU A 37 -3.73 -5.80 0.46
CA GLU A 37 -2.34 -6.21 0.41
C GLU A 37 -1.48 -5.12 -0.22
N PHE A 38 -0.28 -4.93 0.32
CA PHE A 38 0.68 -3.91 -0.10
C PHE A 38 1.97 -4.57 -0.59
N ALA A 39 2.60 -3.99 -1.60
CA ALA A 39 3.97 -4.35 -1.98
C ALA A 39 4.81 -3.09 -2.15
N PHE A 40 6.08 -3.19 -1.74
CA PHE A 40 7.05 -2.09 -1.78
C PHE A 40 8.26 -2.56 -2.57
N LEU A 41 8.44 -2.03 -3.78
CA LEU A 41 9.46 -2.54 -4.70
C LEU A 41 10.23 -1.42 -5.36
N ALA A 42 11.48 -1.67 -5.75
CA ALA A 42 12.27 -0.72 -6.51
C ALA A 42 11.59 -0.34 -7.84
N ASP A 43 11.91 0.83 -8.39
CA ASP A 43 11.32 1.27 -9.65
C ASP A 43 11.63 0.32 -10.81
N GLY A 44 10.67 0.18 -11.74
CA GLY A 44 10.77 -0.74 -12.88
C GLY A 44 10.47 -2.21 -12.58
N THR A 45 10.13 -2.55 -11.33
CA THR A 45 9.71 -3.91 -10.95
C THR A 45 8.20 -4.02 -10.79
N THR A 46 7.68 -5.25 -10.89
CA THR A 46 6.27 -5.58 -10.69
C THR A 46 6.14 -6.66 -9.62
N PRO A 47 5.13 -6.58 -8.73
CA PRO A 47 4.98 -7.57 -7.66
C PRO A 47 4.73 -8.99 -8.17
N ASP A 48 5.38 -9.96 -7.53
CA ASP A 48 5.07 -11.38 -7.57
C ASP A 48 4.39 -11.82 -6.26
N THR A 49 4.05 -13.09 -6.15
CA THR A 49 3.27 -13.71 -5.09
C THR A 49 3.90 -13.54 -3.71
N GLY A 50 5.25 -13.45 -3.63
CA GLY A 50 5.98 -13.30 -2.38
C GLY A 50 6.12 -11.86 -1.87
N ASP A 51 5.72 -10.85 -2.65
CA ASP A 51 5.96 -9.44 -2.31
C ASP A 51 4.83 -8.78 -1.51
N TRP A 52 3.73 -9.50 -1.30
CA TRP A 52 2.51 -8.95 -0.72
C TRP A 52 2.51 -9.06 0.80
N HIS A 53 2.33 -7.93 1.47
CA HIS A 53 2.14 -7.79 2.90
C HIS A 53 0.69 -7.43 3.21
N THR A 54 0.11 -8.06 4.24
CA THR A 54 -1.28 -7.81 4.61
C THR A 54 -1.39 -6.50 5.40
N GLY A 55 -2.22 -5.58 4.93
CA GLY A 55 -2.58 -4.36 5.65
C GLY A 55 -3.96 -4.44 6.27
N GLU A 56 -4.55 -3.28 6.54
CA GLU A 56 -5.88 -3.17 7.13
C GLU A 56 -6.69 -2.02 6.51
N TRP A 57 -8.01 -2.16 6.56
CA TRP A 57 -8.92 -1.10 6.15
C TRP A 57 -9.21 -0.15 7.30
N LEU A 58 -8.94 1.14 7.08
CA LEU A 58 -9.47 2.27 7.83
C LEU A 58 -10.29 3.12 6.85
N ALA A 59 -11.49 2.66 6.54
CA ALA A 59 -12.30 3.15 5.41
C ALA A 59 -12.34 4.70 5.33
N PRO A 60 -12.11 5.29 4.14
CA PRO A 60 -11.85 4.66 2.84
C PRO A 60 -10.37 4.31 2.58
N HIS A 61 -9.52 4.38 3.59
CA HIS A 61 -8.07 4.17 3.43
C HIS A 61 -7.70 2.72 3.66
N ALA A 62 -6.81 2.20 2.82
CA ALA A 62 -5.96 1.09 3.19
C ALA A 62 -4.76 1.63 3.96
N ARG A 63 -4.30 0.92 4.98
CA ARG A 63 -3.04 1.25 5.64
C ARG A 63 -2.24 0.00 6.00
N ILE A 64 -0.94 0.17 6.13
CA ILE A 64 -0.02 -0.84 6.63
C ILE A 64 1.04 -0.15 7.49
N LEU A 65 1.38 -0.76 8.62
CA LEU A 65 2.45 -0.29 9.50
C LEU A 65 3.76 -0.88 9.01
N ILE A 66 4.74 -0.02 8.70
CA ILE A 66 6.08 -0.44 8.27
C ILE A 66 7.13 0.17 9.20
N GLY A 67 8.21 -0.57 9.43
CA GLY A 67 9.30 -0.15 10.31
C GLY A 67 9.76 -1.28 11.25
N PRO A 68 10.87 -1.07 11.97
CA PRO A 68 11.49 -2.11 12.79
C PRO A 68 10.73 -2.44 14.08
N GLU A 69 9.89 -1.53 14.58
CA GLU A 69 9.23 -1.66 15.87
C GLU A 69 7.77 -2.10 15.74
N GLY A 70 7.58 -3.38 15.40
CA GLY A 70 6.25 -3.99 15.32
C GLY A 70 5.48 -3.69 14.03
N GLY A 71 6.16 -3.19 12.99
CA GLY A 71 5.63 -3.14 11.63
C GLY A 71 5.48 -4.53 11.01
N GLU A 72 4.62 -4.65 10.00
CA GLU A 72 4.42 -5.89 9.24
C GLU A 72 5.65 -6.23 8.38
N THR A 73 6.39 -5.19 7.97
CA THR A 73 7.65 -5.32 7.25
C THR A 73 8.60 -4.18 7.61
N THR A 74 9.89 -4.42 7.46
CA THR A 74 10.95 -3.43 7.62
C THR A 74 11.68 -3.28 6.30
N LEU A 75 11.63 -2.07 5.73
CA LEU A 75 12.30 -1.75 4.47
C LEU A 75 13.70 -1.21 4.76
N THR A 76 14.66 -1.59 3.93
CA THR A 76 16.00 -0.99 3.94
C THR A 76 15.95 0.42 3.36
N GLU A 77 16.98 1.23 3.61
CA GLU A 77 17.15 2.53 2.94
C GLU A 77 17.06 2.39 1.41
N GLY A 78 16.30 3.28 0.76
CA GLY A 78 16.07 3.25 -0.69
C GLY A 78 14.72 3.81 -1.12
N ASP A 79 14.55 3.89 -2.45
CA ASP A 79 13.33 4.37 -3.09
C ASP A 79 12.44 3.21 -3.57
N TYR A 80 11.17 3.26 -3.18
CA TYR A 80 10.17 2.24 -3.44
C TYR A 80 8.96 2.80 -4.18
N ARG A 81 8.42 2.01 -5.10
CA ARG A 81 7.07 2.11 -5.63
C ARG A 81 6.12 1.34 -4.72
N VAL A 82 5.04 1.99 -4.34
CA VAL A 82 3.99 1.39 -3.53
C VAL A 82 2.92 0.83 -4.45
N TRP A 83 2.57 -0.43 -4.21
CA TRP A 83 1.50 -1.14 -4.87
C TRP A 83 0.45 -1.55 -3.86
N ILE A 84 -0.81 -1.59 -4.30
CA ILE A 84 -1.92 -2.12 -3.53
C ILE A 84 -2.70 -3.13 -4.37
N LYS A 85 -3.11 -4.22 -3.74
CA LYS A 85 -4.01 -5.23 -4.26
C LYS A 85 -5.15 -5.45 -3.27
N PHE A 86 -6.37 -5.59 -3.76
CA PHE A 86 -7.51 -5.85 -2.88
C PHE A 86 -8.61 -6.61 -3.63
N ALA A 87 -9.37 -7.42 -2.91
CA ALA A 87 -10.52 -8.12 -3.48
C ALA A 87 -11.74 -7.19 -3.54
N GLY A 88 -12.21 -6.91 -4.75
CA GLY A 88 -13.42 -6.15 -5.03
C GLY A 88 -14.45 -7.02 -5.75
N GLY A 89 -15.29 -7.74 -5.00
CA GLY A 89 -16.27 -8.64 -5.59
C GLY A 89 -15.58 -9.86 -6.21
N THR A 90 -15.75 -10.08 -7.52
CA THR A 90 -15.06 -11.16 -8.27
C THR A 90 -13.71 -10.76 -8.84
N GLU A 91 -13.33 -9.48 -8.73
CA GLU A 91 -12.09 -8.95 -9.28
C GLU A 91 -11.06 -8.72 -8.16
N THR A 92 -9.78 -8.79 -8.53
CA THR A 92 -8.66 -8.46 -7.65
C THR A 92 -7.76 -7.46 -8.36
N PRO A 93 -8.14 -6.17 -8.39
CA PRO A 93 -7.31 -5.13 -8.99
C PRO A 93 -5.95 -5.01 -8.30
N ILE A 94 -4.94 -4.65 -9.08
CA ILE A 94 -3.59 -4.29 -8.63
C ILE A 94 -3.30 -2.87 -9.16
N HIS A 95 -2.92 -1.95 -8.27
CA HIS A 95 -2.60 -0.57 -8.61
C HIS A 95 -1.23 -0.17 -8.08
N ARG A 96 -0.46 0.57 -8.89
CA ARG A 96 0.70 1.34 -8.42
C ARG A 96 0.22 2.72 -8.00
N THR A 97 0.44 3.10 -6.75
CA THR A 97 -0.30 4.21 -6.11
C THR A 97 0.57 5.33 -5.57
N GLY A 98 1.89 5.14 -5.45
CA GLY A 98 2.77 6.19 -4.95
C GLY A 98 4.24 5.80 -4.87
N THR A 99 5.02 6.68 -4.26
CA THR A 99 6.45 6.49 -3.96
C THR A 99 6.72 6.62 -2.47
N LEU A 100 7.71 5.88 -2.01
CA LEU A 100 8.17 5.87 -0.63
C LEU A 100 9.70 5.86 -0.60
N THR A 101 10.30 6.82 0.09
CA THR A 101 11.75 6.89 0.29
C THR A 101 12.07 6.57 1.75
N ILE A 102 12.95 5.59 1.96
CA ILE A 102 13.50 5.24 3.27
C ILE A 102 14.90 5.82 3.40
N TYR A 103 15.19 6.58 4.47
CA TYR A 103 16.47 7.27 4.70
C TYR A 103 17.03 7.14 6.12
#